data_AF-A0AA86TSX4-F1
#
_entry.id   AF-A0AA86TSX4-F1
#
_cell.length_a   1.000
_cell.length_b   1.000
_cell.length_c   1.000
_cell.angle_alpha   90.00
_cell.angle_beta   90.00
_cell.angle_gamma   90.00
#
_symmetry.space_group_name_H-M   'P 1'
#
loop_
_entity.id
_entity.type
_entity.pdbx_description
1 polymer ?
#
loop_
_entity_poly.entity_id
_entity_poly.type
_entity_poly.pdbx_seq_one_letter_code
_entity_poly.pdbx_strand_id
1 'polypeptide(L)'
;MSSVSYSEESGDYEVKDHNNYYNTNPKNQEYNQERSRQFGTVMSVVGNTAVISALPTFDLIGDAQVLCDNQVGQIFDLMGPQFNPLYVARFSSPVNVNSQVFIDISSIQKYSVE
;
A
#
# COMPACT_ATOMS: atom_id res chain seq x y z
N MET A 1 64.33 -31.48 -31.41
CA MET A 1 64.70 -31.45 -29.97
C MET A 1 63.92 -30.32 -29.34
N SER A 2 63.10 -30.45 -28.29
CA SER A 2 62.56 -31.57 -27.52
C SER A 2 61.33 -31.03 -26.78
N SER A 3 60.39 -31.91 -26.45
CA SER A 3 59.17 -31.69 -25.66
C SER A 3 59.46 -31.37 -24.19
N VAL A 4 58.47 -30.82 -23.46
CA VAL A 4 57.86 -31.36 -22.22
C VAL A 4 56.71 -30.44 -21.76
N SER A 5 55.59 -31.06 -21.40
CA SER A 5 54.32 -30.51 -20.91
C SER A 5 54.26 -30.36 -19.38
N TYR A 6 53.36 -29.54 -18.84
CA TYR A 6 52.58 -29.69 -17.57
C TYR A 6 51.45 -28.65 -17.63
N SER A 7 50.19 -29.02 -17.90
CA SER A 7 49.13 -29.53 -16.99
C SER A 7 48.13 -28.42 -16.63
N GLU A 8 46.86 -28.77 -16.75
CA GLU A 8 45.66 -27.93 -16.67
C GLU A 8 45.51 -27.22 -15.32
N GLU A 9 45.12 -25.95 -15.34
CA GLU A 9 44.21 -25.45 -14.32
C GLU A 9 43.18 -24.52 -14.98
N SER A 10 41.96 -25.02 -14.96
CA SER A 10 40.70 -24.36 -15.26
C SER A 10 40.51 -23.14 -14.34
N GLY A 11 40.84 -21.97 -14.87
CA GLY A 11 40.21 -20.72 -14.46
C GLY A 11 39.06 -20.44 -15.42
N ASP A 12 37.91 -21.06 -15.18
CA ASP A 12 36.65 -20.62 -15.79
C ASP A 12 36.54 -19.11 -15.55
N TYR A 13 36.50 -18.35 -16.64
CA TYR A 13 36.17 -16.94 -16.59
C TYR A 13 34.75 -16.88 -16.03
N GLU A 14 34.61 -16.59 -14.74
CA GLU A 14 33.34 -16.18 -14.15
C GLU A 14 32.94 -14.89 -14.86
N VAL A 15 32.21 -15.04 -15.97
CA VAL A 15 31.30 -14.03 -16.46
C VAL A 15 30.35 -13.80 -15.31
N LYS A 16 30.63 -12.79 -14.49
CA LYS A 16 29.64 -12.29 -13.53
C LYS A 16 28.44 -11.91 -14.38
N ASP A 17 27.40 -12.72 -14.27
CA ASP A 17 26.07 -12.40 -14.75
C ASP A 17 25.79 -10.95 -14.36
N HIS A 18 25.61 -10.07 -15.35
CA HIS A 18 25.06 -8.74 -15.15
C HIS A 18 23.55 -8.85 -14.85
N ASN A 19 23.19 -9.67 -13.86
CA ASN A 19 21.85 -9.76 -13.35
C ASN A 19 21.63 -8.63 -12.32
N ASN A 20 20.53 -7.93 -12.53
CA ASN A 20 19.84 -7.07 -11.56
C ASN A 20 20.44 -5.69 -11.27
N TYR A 21 20.35 -4.80 -12.26
CA TYR A 21 19.96 -3.40 -11.99
C TYR A 21 18.42 -3.27 -11.87
N TYR A 22 17.79 -4.11 -11.05
CA TYR A 22 16.64 -3.67 -10.27
C TYR A 22 17.11 -3.65 -8.83
N ASN A 23 17.56 -2.46 -8.44
CA ASN A 23 17.78 -2.12 -7.06
C ASN A 23 16.39 -2.09 -6.37
N THR A 24 15.84 -3.27 -6.07
CA THR A 24 14.77 -3.40 -5.08
C THR A 24 15.41 -3.11 -3.74
N ASN A 25 15.49 -1.82 -3.44
CA ASN A 25 15.94 -1.33 -2.16
C ASN A 25 15.01 -1.93 -1.08
N PRO A 26 15.48 -2.89 -0.24
CA PRO A 26 14.60 -3.58 0.71
C PRO A 26 14.02 -2.62 1.76
N LYS A 27 14.70 -1.49 1.97
CA LYS A 27 14.28 -0.43 2.92
C LYS A 27 13.06 0.38 2.46
N ASN A 28 12.69 0.35 1.18
CA ASN A 28 11.48 1.03 0.71
C ASN A 28 10.21 0.17 0.84
N GLN A 29 10.32 -1.10 1.21
CA GLN A 29 9.16 -1.95 1.49
C GLN A 29 8.82 -2.00 2.99
N GLU A 30 9.80 -1.92 3.89
CA GLU A 30 9.53 -1.85 5.33
C GLU A 30 8.98 -0.49 5.79
N TYR A 31 9.35 0.62 5.13
CA TYR A 31 8.88 1.97 5.48
C TYR A 31 7.39 2.22 5.13
N ASN A 32 6.75 1.31 4.40
CA ASN A 32 5.37 1.45 3.94
C ASN A 32 4.35 0.65 4.77
N GLN A 33 4.79 -0.25 5.66
CA GLN A 33 3.87 -1.01 6.53
C GLN A 33 3.49 -0.26 7.82
N GLU A 34 4.32 0.68 8.29
CA GLU A 34 4.01 1.46 9.51
C GLU A 34 3.05 2.63 9.31
N ARG A 35 2.75 3.03 8.06
CA ARG A 35 1.96 4.25 7.75
C ARG A 35 0.51 4.02 7.32
N SER A 36 0.14 2.80 6.92
CA SER A 36 -1.24 2.49 6.53
C SER A 36 -1.82 1.41 7.43
N ARG A 37 -2.99 1.66 8.02
CA ARG A 37 -3.73 0.66 8.80
C ARG A 37 -4.98 0.24 8.06
N GLN A 38 -5.37 -1.03 8.19
CA GLN A 38 -6.67 -1.46 7.68
C GLN A 38 -7.75 -0.62 8.37
N PHE A 39 -8.53 0.09 7.56
CA PHE A 39 -9.55 1.02 7.99
C PHE A 39 -10.94 0.40 7.94
N GLY A 40 -11.22 -0.39 6.90
CA GLY A 40 -12.56 -0.91 6.68
C GLY A 40 -12.71 -1.71 5.39
N THR A 41 -13.96 -1.84 4.96
CA THR A 41 -14.35 -2.58 3.75
C THR A 41 -15.35 -1.79 2.94
N VAL A 42 -15.20 -1.81 1.61
CA VAL A 42 -16.14 -1.19 0.69
C VAL A 42 -17.47 -1.96 0.70
N MET A 43 -18.54 -1.28 1.09
CA MET A 43 -19.90 -1.83 1.15
C MET A 43 -20.69 -1.58 -0.13
N SER A 44 -20.49 -0.42 -0.77
CA SER A 44 -21.22 -0.01 -1.96
C SER A 44 -20.39 0.96 -2.78
N VAL A 45 -20.63 0.99 -4.10
CA VAL A 45 -19.94 1.87 -5.04
C VAL A 45 -20.95 2.46 -6.02
N VAL A 46 -20.91 3.78 -6.19
CA VAL A 46 -21.70 4.54 -7.17
C VAL A 46 -20.75 5.43 -7.95
N GLY A 47 -20.45 5.04 -9.20
CA GLY A 47 -19.41 5.69 -9.99
C GLY A 47 -18.04 5.55 -9.31
N ASN A 48 -17.40 6.67 -9.00
CA ASN A 48 -16.09 6.70 -8.31
C ASN A 48 -16.22 6.94 -6.80
N THR A 49 -17.44 6.91 -6.27
CA THR A 49 -17.72 7.11 -4.86
C THR A 49 -17.97 5.76 -4.20
N ALA A 50 -17.30 5.50 -3.10
CA ALA A 50 -17.45 4.28 -2.32
C ALA A 50 -17.96 4.59 -0.91
N VAL A 51 -18.86 3.75 -0.43
CA VAL A 51 -19.29 3.70 0.97
C VAL A 51 -18.49 2.63 1.68
N ILE A 52 -17.87 2.99 2.81
CA ILE A 52 -16.92 2.17 3.54
C ILE A 52 -17.45 1.94 4.94
N SER A 53 -17.57 0.67 5.33
CA SER A 53 -17.78 0.31 6.74
C SER A 53 -16.44 0.29 7.44
N ALA A 54 -16.23 1.21 8.37
CA ALA A 54 -14.98 1.26 9.13
C ALA A 54 -14.94 0.21 10.24
N LEU A 55 -13.73 -0.18 10.64
CA LEU A 55 -13.49 -0.97 11.82
C LEU A 55 -13.72 -0.12 13.08
N PRO A 56 -14.24 -0.71 14.18
CA PRO A 56 -14.63 0.01 15.40
C PRO A 56 -13.46 0.67 16.16
N THR A 57 -12.23 0.49 15.70
CA THR A 57 -11.01 1.02 16.33
C THR A 57 -10.63 2.43 15.86
N PHE A 58 -11.37 3.03 14.94
CA PHE A 58 -11.08 4.36 14.43
C PHE A 58 -12.07 5.38 14.98
N ASP A 59 -11.53 6.43 15.58
CA ASP A 59 -12.29 7.64 15.91
C ASP A 59 -12.83 8.27 14.62
N LEU A 60 -13.81 9.18 14.76
CA LEU A 60 -14.44 9.88 13.63
C LEU A 60 -13.39 10.73 12.90
N ILE A 61 -13.00 10.30 11.71
CA ILE A 61 -11.97 10.97 10.90
C ILE A 61 -12.62 11.64 9.69
N GLY A 62 -12.62 12.97 9.67
CA GLY A 62 -12.93 13.77 8.49
C GLY A 62 -11.70 13.99 7.61
N ASP A 63 -11.91 14.10 6.29
CA ASP A 63 -10.91 14.54 5.31
C ASP A 63 -9.61 13.73 5.21
N ALA A 64 -9.60 12.47 5.64
CA ALA A 64 -8.43 11.60 5.52
C ALA A 64 -8.30 10.92 4.15
N GLN A 65 -7.06 10.58 3.81
CA GLN A 65 -6.75 9.80 2.63
C GLN A 65 -6.84 8.31 2.90
N VAL A 66 -7.44 7.60 1.96
CA VAL A 66 -7.60 6.15 1.99
C VAL A 66 -6.99 5.51 0.75
N LEU A 67 -6.57 4.26 0.90
CA LEU A 67 -5.96 3.43 -0.11
C LEU A 67 -6.84 2.20 -0.30
N CYS A 68 -7.26 1.93 -1.55
CA CYS A 68 -8.07 0.78 -1.92
C CYS A 68 -7.71 0.35 -3.34
N ASP A 69 -7.44 -0.93 -3.59
CA ASP A 69 -7.12 -1.48 -4.92
C ASP A 69 -6.02 -0.69 -5.67
N ASN A 70 -4.94 -0.31 -4.98
CA ASN A 70 -3.84 0.55 -5.47
C ASN A 70 -4.27 1.98 -5.89
N GLN A 71 -5.46 2.43 -5.49
CA GLN A 71 -5.95 3.78 -5.74
C GLN A 71 -5.97 4.59 -4.44
N VAL A 72 -5.64 5.87 -4.55
CA VAL A 72 -5.81 6.84 -3.48
C VAL A 72 -7.22 7.45 -3.61
N GLY A 73 -7.93 7.50 -2.50
CA GLY A 73 -9.19 8.19 -2.34
C GLY A 73 -9.16 9.17 -1.17
N GLN A 74 -10.17 10.02 -1.11
CA GLN A 74 -10.34 10.98 -0.02
C GLN A 74 -11.73 10.82 0.60
N ILE A 75 -11.77 10.67 1.92
CA ILE A 75 -13.00 10.73 2.70
C ILE A 75 -13.51 12.17 2.65
N PHE A 76 -14.78 12.37 2.32
CA PHE A 76 -15.38 13.71 2.26
C PHE A 76 -16.73 13.80 2.98
N ASP A 77 -17.29 12.66 3.40
CA ASP A 77 -18.56 12.62 4.13
C ASP A 77 -18.59 11.41 5.08
N LEU A 78 -19.43 11.52 6.09
CA LEU A 78 -19.62 10.54 7.15
C LEU A 78 -21.11 10.46 7.48
N MET A 79 -21.64 9.24 7.51
CA MET A 79 -23.05 8.98 7.81
C MET A 79 -23.23 7.76 8.70
N GLY A 80 -24.46 7.56 9.17
CA GLY A 80 -24.81 6.43 10.03
C GLY A 80 -24.62 6.69 11.53
N PRO A 81 -24.87 5.68 12.37
CA PRO A 81 -24.82 5.82 13.82
C PRO A 81 -23.37 5.95 14.32
N GLN A 82 -23.17 6.66 15.42
CA GLN A 82 -21.85 6.89 16.01
C GLN A 82 -21.07 5.59 16.32
N PHE A 83 -21.78 4.51 16.68
CA PHE A 83 -21.18 3.21 17.01
C PHE A 83 -20.83 2.36 15.78
N ASN A 84 -21.34 2.72 14.59
CA ASN A 84 -21.04 2.04 13.34
C ASN A 84 -21.02 3.06 12.18
N PRO A 85 -20.01 3.95 12.15
CA PRO A 85 -19.92 4.99 11.15
C PRO A 85 -19.66 4.41 9.77
N LEU A 86 -20.35 4.96 8.77
CA LEU A 86 -20.12 4.71 7.36
C LEU A 86 -19.42 5.92 6.76
N TYR A 87 -18.26 5.70 6.16
CA TYR A 87 -17.47 6.74 5.53
C TYR A 87 -17.71 6.75 4.03
N VAL A 88 -17.76 7.94 3.45
CA VAL A 88 -17.89 8.10 2.01
C VAL A 88 -16.58 8.66 1.46
N ALA A 89 -15.96 7.90 0.56
CA ALA A 89 -14.72 8.29 -0.09
C ALA A 89 -14.90 8.40 -1.59
N ARG A 90 -14.17 9.35 -2.20
CA ARG A 90 -14.08 9.49 -3.65
C ARG A 90 -12.71 9.05 -4.14
N PHE A 91 -12.69 8.18 -5.14
CA PHE A 91 -11.50 7.66 -5.79
C PHE A 91 -11.33 8.26 -7.20
N SER A 92 -10.15 8.09 -7.79
CA SER A 92 -9.89 8.52 -9.17
C SER A 92 -10.60 7.64 -10.20
N SER A 93 -10.79 6.35 -9.90
CA SER A 93 -11.59 5.40 -10.68
C SER A 93 -12.50 4.57 -9.75
N PRO A 94 -13.51 3.86 -10.29
CA PRO A 94 -14.32 2.95 -9.50
C PRO A 94 -13.45 1.88 -8.80
N VAL A 95 -13.81 1.55 -7.57
CA VAL A 95 -13.21 0.46 -6.77
C VAL A 95 -14.20 -0.71 -6.69
N ASN A 96 -13.75 -1.89 -6.25
CA ASN A 96 -14.64 -3.03 -6.12
C ASN A 96 -15.35 -3.06 -4.76
N VAL A 97 -16.58 -3.59 -4.75
CA VAL A 97 -17.29 -3.94 -3.52
C VAL A 97 -16.54 -5.08 -2.82
N ASN A 98 -16.52 -5.05 -1.49
CA ASN A 98 -15.76 -5.94 -0.61
C ASN A 98 -14.24 -5.74 -0.62
N SER A 99 -13.72 -4.77 -1.37
CA SER A 99 -12.29 -4.43 -1.29
C SER A 99 -11.93 -3.90 0.10
N GLN A 100 -10.74 -4.26 0.57
CA GLN A 100 -10.19 -3.75 1.82
C GLN A 100 -9.69 -2.32 1.62
N VAL A 101 -10.06 -1.47 2.57
CA VAL A 101 -9.62 -0.08 2.59
C VAL A 101 -8.61 0.09 3.69
N PHE A 102 -7.51 0.77 3.37
CA PHE A 102 -6.47 1.16 4.30
C PHE A 102 -6.49 2.68 4.45
N ILE A 103 -6.25 3.20 5.65
CA ILE A 103 -6.12 4.64 5.88
C ILE A 103 -4.65 4.97 6.09
N ASP A 104 -4.20 6.04 5.44
CA ASP A 104 -2.90 6.62 5.77
C ASP A 104 -3.04 7.37 7.11
N ILE A 105 -2.50 6.79 8.18
CA ILE A 105 -2.61 7.37 9.52
C ILE A 105 -1.84 8.69 9.66
N SER A 106 -0.89 8.98 8.74
CA SER A 106 -0.22 10.28 8.70
C SER A 106 -1.10 11.39 8.14
N SER A 107 -2.17 11.03 7.40
CA SER A 107 -3.16 11.97 6.87
C SER A 107 -4.24 12.35 7.88
N ILE A 108 -4.35 11.63 9.01
CA ILE A 108 -5.28 11.96 10.09
C ILE A 108 -4.76 13.22 10.77
N GLN A 109 -5.29 14.38 10.36
CA GLN A 109 -5.15 15.58 11.17
C GLN A 109 -5.88 15.32 12.48
N LYS A 110 -5.12 15.16 13.57
CA LYS A 110 -5.71 15.22 14.89
C LYS A 110 -6.32 16.60 15.00
N TYR A 111 -7.64 16.70 14.88
CA TYR A 111 -8.37 17.80 15.47
C TYR A 111 -8.11 17.66 16.97
N SER A 112 -7.11 18.40 17.48
CA SER A 112 -6.99 18.63 18.91
C SER A 112 -8.31 19.26 19.32
N VAL A 113 -9.17 18.46 19.93
CA VAL A 113 -10.32 18.96 20.66
C VAL A 113 -9.71 19.72 21.84
N GLU A 114 -9.71 21.05 21.75
CA GLU A 114 -9.66 21.90 22.94
C GLU A 114 -10.96 21.74 23.75
#